data_AF-A0A9P0GK22-F1
#
_entry.id   AF-A0A9P0GK22-F1
#
_cell.length_a   1.000
_cell.length_b   1.000
_cell.length_c   1.000
_cell.angle_alpha   90.00
_cell.angle_beta   90.00
_cell.angle_gamma   90.00
#
_symmetry.space_group_name_H-M   'P 1'
#
loop_
_entity.id
_entity.type
_entity.pdbx_description
1 polymer ?
#
loop_
_entity_poly.entity_id
_entity_poly.type
_entity_poly.pdbx_seq_one_letter_code
_entity_poly.pdbx_strand_id
1 'polypeptide(L)'
;MDKFLMSQSKEREGNSGSHTEPKVETTASASGNESDNDTASTSTTGIPRKRRKISIVWKYFKKSADKRFAKCLSCEGVTKLKEIIKNINFFAITTDCWTSISTESYISVTCHFIDQNYDLKTAILAVKQMTSNHTSQNMADALVEVFQD
;
A
#
# COMPACT_ATOMS: atom_id res chain seq x y z
N MET A 1 -0.73 -2.91 17.69
CA MET A 1 -0.52 -2.65 16.25
C MET A 1 0.97 -2.41 16.06
N ASP A 2 1.83 -3.36 16.47
CA ASP A 2 3.20 -3.01 16.93
C ASP A 2 4.27 -3.99 16.45
N LYS A 3 4.30 -4.32 15.15
CA LYS A 3 5.37 -5.18 14.60
C LYS A 3 6.00 -4.70 13.29
N PHE A 4 5.78 -3.45 12.90
CA PHE A 4 6.38 -2.90 11.67
C PHE A 4 7.56 -1.96 11.91
N LEU A 5 7.83 -1.55 13.16
CA LEU A 5 8.84 -0.53 13.50
C LEU A 5 10.02 -1.08 14.31
N MET A 6 10.50 -2.27 14.00
CA MET A 6 11.71 -2.78 14.66
C MET A 6 12.47 -3.72 13.75
N SER A 7 13.24 -3.15 12.82
CA SER A 7 14.29 -3.88 12.09
C SER A 7 15.19 -2.91 11.31
N GLN A 8 16.46 -2.90 11.69
CA GLN A 8 17.65 -2.51 10.91
C GLN A 8 17.98 -1.02 10.72
N SER A 9 18.55 -0.43 11.76
CA SER A 9 19.75 0.40 11.62
C SER A 9 20.98 -0.50 11.56
N LYS A 10 21.54 -0.74 10.36
CA LYS A 10 22.96 -1.08 10.19
C LYS A 10 23.45 -0.85 8.75
N GLU A 11 24.21 0.23 8.63
CA GLU A 11 25.40 0.50 7.80
C GLU A 11 25.49 -0.06 6.36
N ARG A 12 25.73 0.86 5.42
CA ARG A 12 26.12 0.61 4.03
C ARG A 12 27.64 0.37 3.98
N GLU A 13 28.07 -0.81 3.53
CA GLU A 13 29.39 -1.00 2.95
C GLU A 13 29.25 -1.16 1.42
N GLY A 14 30.14 -0.50 0.69
CA GLY A 14 30.11 -0.41 -0.76
C GLY A 14 30.56 -1.70 -1.47
N ASN A 15 30.11 -1.86 -2.71
CA ASN A 15 30.74 -2.82 -3.63
C ASN A 15 30.72 -2.28 -5.07
N SER A 16 31.86 -2.46 -5.73
CA SER A 16 32.27 -1.95 -7.04
C SER A 16 32.25 -3.04 -8.10
N GLY A 17 31.74 -2.74 -9.32
CA GLY A 17 31.97 -3.49 -10.59
C GLY A 17 31.42 -4.93 -10.61
N SER A 18 31.02 -5.55 -11.73
CA SER A 18 31.23 -5.33 -13.16
C SER A 18 30.26 -6.20 -13.97
N HIS A 19 30.01 -5.79 -15.21
CA HIS A 19 29.26 -6.46 -16.30
C HIS A 19 29.43 -7.99 -16.45
N THR A 20 28.37 -8.67 -16.94
CA THR A 20 28.29 -9.23 -18.32
C THR A 20 26.90 -9.85 -18.62
N GLU A 21 26.35 -9.50 -19.80
CA GLU A 21 25.33 -10.24 -20.57
C GLU A 21 26.05 -11.26 -21.48
N PRO A 22 25.43 -12.37 -21.97
CA PRO A 22 24.66 -12.32 -23.23
C PRO A 22 23.54 -13.40 -23.49
N LYS A 23 22.51 -12.96 -24.25
CA LYS A 23 21.97 -13.45 -25.56
C LYS A 23 21.32 -14.86 -25.69
N VAL A 24 19.98 -14.97 -25.87
CA VAL A 24 19.13 -15.18 -27.10
C VAL A 24 19.09 -16.62 -27.68
N GLU A 25 17.86 -17.04 -28.05
CA GLU A 25 17.40 -17.98 -29.12
C GLU A 25 16.41 -19.04 -28.56
N THR A 26 15.39 -19.56 -29.25
CA THR A 26 14.64 -19.26 -30.49
C THR A 26 13.44 -20.23 -30.50
N THR A 27 12.37 -19.79 -31.16
CA THR A 27 11.13 -20.45 -31.62
C THR A 27 11.00 -21.99 -31.63
N ALA A 28 9.79 -22.49 -31.38
CA ALA A 28 9.03 -23.33 -32.33
C ALA A 28 7.57 -23.56 -31.89
N SER A 29 6.66 -23.28 -32.80
CA SER A 29 5.24 -23.59 -32.79
C SER A 29 4.98 -24.95 -33.45
N ALA A 30 4.04 -25.75 -32.93
CA ALA A 30 3.31 -26.74 -33.73
C ALA A 30 1.96 -27.10 -33.07
N SER A 31 0.91 -26.94 -33.86
CA SER A 31 -0.47 -27.33 -33.60
C SER A 31 -0.68 -28.82 -33.90
N GLY A 32 -1.63 -29.45 -33.22
CA GLY A 32 -2.12 -30.79 -33.56
C GLY A 32 -3.38 -31.12 -32.75
N ASN A 33 -4.53 -31.10 -33.41
CA ASN A 33 -5.82 -31.59 -32.90
C ASN A 33 -5.84 -33.13 -32.92
N GLU A 34 -6.56 -33.78 -32.01
CA GLU A 34 -7.76 -34.57 -32.31
C GLU A 34 -8.25 -35.37 -31.10
N SER A 35 -9.54 -35.63 -31.16
CA SER A 35 -10.53 -36.13 -30.20
C SER A 35 -10.29 -37.57 -29.73
N ASP A 36 -10.78 -37.93 -28.53
CA ASP A 36 -11.91 -38.86 -28.41
C ASP A 36 -12.37 -39.06 -26.96
N ASN A 37 -13.68 -39.29 -26.86
CA ASN A 37 -14.49 -39.60 -25.67
C ASN A 37 -13.95 -40.79 -24.89
N ASP A 38 -14.15 -40.81 -23.56
CA ASP A 38 -15.02 -41.83 -22.97
C ASP A 38 -15.37 -41.58 -21.49
N THR A 39 -16.61 -41.93 -21.19
CA THR A 39 -17.31 -41.77 -19.91
C THR A 39 -16.83 -42.80 -18.90
N ALA A 40 -16.35 -42.35 -17.73
CA ALA A 40 -16.30 -43.19 -16.54
C ALA A 40 -16.45 -42.34 -15.26
N SER A 41 -17.66 -42.38 -14.69
CA SER A 41 -17.97 -41.92 -13.35
C SER A 41 -17.09 -42.62 -12.32
N THR A 42 -16.25 -41.87 -11.60
CA THR A 42 -15.59 -42.39 -10.39
C THR A 42 -15.76 -41.41 -9.25
N SER A 43 -16.68 -41.75 -8.35
CA SER A 43 -16.82 -41.19 -7.02
C SER A 43 -15.53 -41.35 -6.24
N THR A 44 -14.72 -40.30 -6.18
CA THR A 44 -13.62 -40.20 -5.21
C THR A 44 -14.00 -39.17 -4.16
N THR A 45 -14.07 -39.67 -2.93
CA THR A 45 -14.36 -38.99 -1.68
C THR A 45 -13.55 -37.70 -1.55
N GLY A 46 -14.23 -36.55 -1.65
CA GLY A 46 -13.59 -35.24 -1.56
C GLY A 46 -12.95 -35.03 -0.19
N ILE A 47 -11.62 -35.05 -0.14
CA ILE A 47 -10.85 -34.55 1.00
C ILE A 47 -11.37 -33.13 1.31
N PRO A 48 -11.77 -32.83 2.57
CA PRO A 48 -12.32 -31.52 2.90
C PRO A 48 -11.28 -30.45 2.60
N ARG A 49 -11.56 -29.61 1.59
CA ARG A 49 -10.70 -28.49 1.22
C ARG A 49 -10.50 -27.61 2.45
N LYS A 50 -9.27 -27.60 2.99
CA LYS A 50 -8.87 -26.72 4.09
C LYS A 50 -9.22 -25.29 3.68
N ARG A 51 -10.17 -24.66 4.37
CA ARG A 51 -10.61 -23.29 4.06
C ARG A 51 -9.37 -22.38 4.07
N ARG A 52 -9.05 -21.80 2.92
CA ARG A 52 -7.98 -20.81 2.82
C ARG A 52 -8.32 -19.68 3.77
N LYS A 53 -7.41 -19.36 4.69
CA LYS A 53 -7.58 -18.20 5.56
C LYS A 53 -7.68 -16.97 4.66
N ILE A 54 -8.77 -16.23 4.80
CA ILE A 54 -8.96 -14.98 4.08
C ILE A 54 -7.83 -14.04 4.52
N SER A 55 -7.21 -13.34 3.55
CA SER A 55 -6.16 -12.37 3.85
C SER A 55 -6.66 -11.36 4.90
N ILE A 56 -5.80 -11.03 5.88
CA ILE A 56 -6.09 -10.04 6.92
C ILE A 56 -6.51 -8.69 6.32
N VAL A 57 -6.11 -8.39 5.09
CA VAL A 57 -6.47 -7.17 4.37
C VAL A 57 -7.99 -7.00 4.29
N TRP A 58 -8.77 -8.09 4.17
CA TRP A 58 -10.23 -8.04 4.08
C TRP A 58 -10.91 -7.51 5.35
N LYS A 59 -10.18 -7.34 6.46
CA LYS A 59 -10.65 -6.59 7.63
C LYS A 59 -11.00 -5.13 7.28
N TYR A 60 -10.34 -4.57 6.26
CA TYR A 60 -10.48 -3.16 5.87
C TYR A 60 -11.33 -2.94 4.61
N PHE A 61 -11.93 -4.00 4.06
CA PHE A 61 -12.68 -3.92 2.81
C PHE A 61 -14.03 -4.62 2.94
N LYS A 62 -15.10 -3.97 2.50
CA LYS A 62 -16.43 -4.55 2.38
C LYS A 62 -16.72 -4.83 0.92
N LYS A 63 -16.98 -6.09 0.57
CA LYS A 63 -17.42 -6.45 -0.79
C LYS A 63 -18.77 -5.80 -1.09
N SER A 64 -18.91 -5.30 -2.31
CA SER A 64 -20.19 -4.90 -2.86
C SER A 64 -21.15 -6.08 -2.97
N ALA A 65 -22.45 -5.80 -3.02
CA ALA A 65 -23.50 -6.80 -3.21
C ALA A 65 -23.30 -7.62 -4.50
N ASP A 66 -22.88 -6.97 -5.57
CA ASP A 66 -22.57 -7.59 -6.86
C ASP A 66 -21.20 -8.30 -6.91
N LYS A 67 -20.42 -8.20 -5.82
CA LYS A 67 -19.06 -8.75 -5.67
C LYS A 67 -18.05 -8.25 -6.71
N ARG A 68 -18.37 -7.23 -7.52
CA ARG A 68 -17.49 -6.70 -8.57
C ARG A 68 -16.41 -5.79 -8.00
N PHE A 69 -16.72 -5.10 -6.91
CA PHE A 69 -15.80 -4.19 -6.23
C PHE A 69 -15.79 -4.42 -4.73
N ALA A 70 -14.72 -3.95 -4.09
CA ALA A 70 -14.58 -3.93 -2.64
C ALA A 70 -14.45 -2.47 -2.20
N LYS A 71 -15.40 -1.99 -1.40
CA LYS A 71 -15.32 -0.66 -0.80
C LYS A 71 -14.30 -0.72 0.32
N CYS A 72 -13.25 0.10 0.26
CA CYS A 72 -12.36 0.26 1.39
C CYS A 72 -13.11 0.95 2.53
N LEU A 73 -13.15 0.30 3.70
CA LEU A 73 -13.76 0.82 4.91
C LEU A 73 -12.97 2.01 5.48
N SER A 74 -11.68 2.13 5.13
CA SER A 74 -10.84 3.25 5.57
C SER A 74 -11.04 4.53 4.75
N CYS A 75 -11.60 4.45 3.54
CA CYS A 75 -11.87 5.64 2.73
C CYS A 75 -12.96 6.53 3.34
N GLU A 76 -13.91 5.98 4.12
CA GLU A 76 -14.82 6.77 4.96
C GLU A 76 -14.09 7.50 6.10
N GLY A 77 -12.88 7.06 6.44
CA GLY A 77 -12.02 7.66 7.46
C GLY A 77 -11.57 9.06 7.08
N VAL A 78 -11.39 9.37 5.79
CA VAL A 78 -10.95 10.71 5.34
C VAL A 78 -12.00 11.77 5.69
N THR A 79 -13.28 11.50 5.42
CA THR A 79 -14.37 12.43 5.74
C THR A 79 -14.50 12.66 7.25
N LYS A 80 -14.45 11.57 8.04
CA LYS A 80 -14.52 11.65 9.51
C LYS A 80 -13.33 12.40 10.10
N LEU A 81 -12.13 12.16 9.56
CA LEU A 81 -10.92 12.84 10.01
C LEU A 81 -11.00 14.34 9.75
N LYS A 82 -11.51 14.76 8.58
CA LYS A 82 -11.75 16.19 8.28
C LYS A 82 -12.71 16.83 9.29
N GLU A 83 -13.79 16.16 9.66
CA GLU A 83 -14.73 16.65 10.67
C GLU A 83 -14.09 16.75 12.06
N ILE A 84 -13.29 15.77 12.46
CA ILE A 84 -12.56 15.81 13.74
C ILE A 84 -11.58 16.98 13.74
N ILE A 85 -10.75 17.10 12.69
CA ILE A 85 -9.72 18.14 12.59
C ILE A 85 -10.33 19.55 12.48
N LYS A 86 -11.54 19.70 11.90
CA LYS A 86 -12.23 21.00 11.91
C LYS A 86 -12.60 21.48 13.31
N ASN A 87 -12.73 20.58 14.28
CA ASN A 87 -13.18 20.87 15.64
C ASN A 87 -12.04 20.89 16.67
N ILE A 88 -10.78 20.77 16.25
CA ILE A 88 -9.62 20.90 17.14
C ILE A 88 -9.01 22.30 17.03
N ASN A 89 -8.64 22.88 18.16
CA ASN A 89 -8.05 24.21 18.21
C ASN A 89 -6.54 24.17 17.99
N PHE A 90 -5.88 23.09 18.41
CA PHE A 90 -4.44 22.96 18.40
C PHE A 90 -4.03 21.58 17.91
N PHE A 91 -3.03 21.56 17.04
CA PHE A 91 -2.40 20.35 16.54
C PHE A 91 -0.94 20.63 16.21
N ALA A 92 -0.13 19.58 16.20
CA ALA A 92 1.24 19.60 15.71
C ALA A 92 1.31 18.79 14.43
N ILE A 93 2.11 19.26 13.48
CA ILE A 93 2.39 18.56 12.23
C ILE A 93 3.82 18.04 12.26
N THR A 94 3.99 16.79 11.85
CA THR A 94 5.29 16.22 11.51
C THR A 94 5.29 15.85 10.03
N THR A 95 6.44 16.03 9.40
CA THR A 95 6.67 15.61 8.01
C THR A 95 7.87 14.70 7.96
N ASP A 96 7.75 13.62 7.18
CA ASP A 96 8.88 12.74 6.87
C ASP A 96 9.02 12.62 5.36
N CYS A 97 10.25 12.75 4.87
CA CYS A 97 10.59 12.65 3.45
C CYS A 97 11.53 11.46 3.23
N TRP A 98 11.17 10.59 2.29
CA TRP A 98 11.99 9.42 1.96
C TRP A 98 12.00 9.15 0.46
N THR A 99 13.04 8.49 0.00
CA THR A 99 13.14 7.96 -1.36
C THR A 99 12.87 6.46 -1.34
N SER A 100 11.96 5.99 -2.19
CA SER A 100 11.63 4.59 -2.35
C SER A 100 12.78 3.80 -2.98
N ILE A 101 12.65 2.47 -2.98
CA ILE A 101 13.56 1.59 -3.74
C ILE A 101 13.44 1.81 -5.26
N SER A 102 12.31 2.33 -5.75
CA SER A 102 12.09 2.74 -7.14
C SER A 102 12.68 4.12 -7.45
N THR A 103 13.49 4.70 -6.55
CA THR A 103 14.11 6.04 -6.67
C THR A 103 13.11 7.19 -6.74
N GLU A 104 11.87 6.95 -6.31
CA GLU A 104 10.82 7.96 -6.26
C GLU A 104 10.80 8.59 -4.88
N SER A 105 10.68 9.91 -4.82
CA SER A 105 10.64 10.60 -3.54
C SER A 105 9.23 10.85 -3.04
N TYR A 106 9.06 10.82 -1.72
CA TYR A 106 7.77 10.96 -1.05
C TYR A 106 7.89 11.89 0.15
N ILE A 107 6.76 12.52 0.48
CA ILE A 107 6.53 13.22 1.74
C ILE A 107 5.28 12.64 2.41
N SER A 108 5.39 12.30 3.69
CA SER A 108 4.23 12.09 4.56
C SER A 108 3.97 13.34 5.39
N VAL A 109 2.69 13.62 5.62
CA VAL A 109 2.23 14.67 6.53
C VAL A 109 1.39 14.00 7.60
N THR A 110 1.82 14.11 8.84
CA THR A 110 1.15 13.50 9.99
C THR A 110 0.73 14.58 10.96
N CYS A 111 -0.52 14.52 11.40
CA CYS A 111 -1.12 15.42 12.37
C CYS A 111 -1.24 14.72 13.73
N HIS A 112 -0.81 15.41 14.77
CA HIS A 112 -0.92 14.99 16.15
C HIS A 112 -1.77 16.01 16.92
N PHE A 113 -2.79 15.55 17.64
CA PHE A 113 -3.69 16.41 18.39
C PHE A 113 -4.23 15.72 19.63
N ILE A 114 -4.69 16.49 20.60
CA ILE A 114 -5.33 15.97 21.82
C ILE A 114 -6.85 16.06 21.61
N ASP A 115 -7.56 14.95 21.81
CA ASP A 115 -9.02 14.92 21.67
C ASP A 115 -9.76 15.38 22.95
N GLN A 116 -11.09 15.35 22.91
CA GLN A 116 -11.94 15.74 24.04
C GLN A 116 -11.77 14.86 25.30
N ASN A 117 -11.21 13.66 25.13
CA ASN A 117 -10.94 12.73 26.22
C ASN A 117 -9.49 12.88 26.75
N TYR A 118 -8.77 13.92 26.31
CA TYR A 118 -7.36 14.15 26.63
C TYR A 118 -6.41 13.07 26.10
N ASP A 119 -6.83 12.31 25.09
CA ASP A 119 -5.97 11.34 24.45
C ASP A 119 -5.19 11.96 23.29
N LEU A 120 -3.90 11.68 23.22
CA LEU A 120 -3.10 11.99 22.03
C LEU A 120 -3.54 11.10 20.87
N LYS A 121 -4.06 11.72 19.81
CA LYS A 121 -4.38 11.09 18.53
C LYS A 121 -3.34 11.47 17.49
N THR A 122 -3.10 10.53 16.58
CA THR A 122 -2.20 10.70 15.44
C THR A 122 -2.92 10.26 14.19
N ALA A 123 -2.87 11.07 13.15
CA ALA A 123 -3.50 10.79 11.87
C ALA A 123 -2.60 11.21 10.72
N ILE A 124 -2.43 10.33 9.73
CA ILE A 124 -1.76 10.67 8.48
C ILE A 124 -2.75 11.47 7.63
N LEU A 125 -2.37 12.70 7.27
CA LEU A 125 -3.16 13.57 6.41
C LEU A 125 -2.93 13.21 4.95
N ALA A 126 -1.66 13.00 4.58
CA ALA A 126 -1.30 12.67 3.21
C ALA A 126 0.02 11.91 3.14
N VAL A 127 0.15 11.13 2.07
CA VAL A 127 1.42 10.64 1.55
C VAL A 127 1.44 11.01 0.07
N LYS A 128 2.38 11.86 -0.33
CA LYS A 128 2.46 12.39 -1.70
C LYS A 128 3.82 12.08 -2.29
N GLN A 129 3.83 11.74 -3.57
CA GLN A 129 5.06 11.66 -4.33
C GLN A 129 5.55 13.09 -4.62
N MET A 130 6.82 13.36 -4.35
CA MET A 130 7.50 14.59 -4.73
C MET A 130 8.24 14.36 -6.04
N THR A 131 7.68 14.86 -7.13
CA THR A 131 8.27 14.79 -8.47
C THR A 131 9.28 15.90 -8.75
N SER A 132 9.26 16.96 -7.93
CA SER A 132 10.20 18.08 -7.97
C SER A 132 11.31 17.91 -6.92
N ASN A 133 12.40 18.68 -7.08
CA ASN A 133 13.51 18.67 -6.13
C ASN A 133 13.06 19.04 -4.70
N HIS A 134 13.71 18.50 -3.67
CA HIS A 134 13.44 18.80 -2.26
C HIS A 134 13.96 20.16 -1.81
N THR A 135 13.54 21.21 -2.50
CA THR A 135 13.73 22.57 -2.02
C THR A 135 12.71 22.87 -0.93
N SER A 136 13.04 23.79 -0.04
CA SER A 136 12.12 24.27 1.01
C SER A 136 10.80 24.78 0.42
N GLN A 137 10.84 25.43 -0.75
CA GLN A 137 9.66 25.92 -1.44
C GLN A 137 8.74 24.78 -1.89
N ASN A 138 9.28 23.77 -2.57
CA ASN A 138 8.47 22.65 -3.05
C ASN A 138 7.84 21.84 -1.90
N MET A 139 8.55 21.73 -0.77
CA MET A 139 8.00 21.10 0.44
C MET A 139 6.87 21.94 1.05
N ALA A 140 7.03 23.27 1.08
CA ALA A 140 5.98 24.18 1.55
C ALA A 140 4.74 24.11 0.65
N ASP A 141 4.92 24.08 -0.68
CA ASP A 141 3.82 23.95 -1.63
C ASP A 141 3.08 22.62 -1.45
N ALA A 142 3.82 21.51 -1.27
CA ALA A 142 3.22 20.20 -0.98
C ALA A 142 2.39 20.21 0.31
N LEU A 143 2.85 20.92 1.35
CA LEU A 143 2.10 21.11 2.60
C LEU A 143 0.83 21.94 2.40
N VAL A 144 0.93 23.05 1.65
CA VAL A 144 -0.22 23.90 1.34
C VAL A 144 -1.31 23.10 0.62
N GLU A 145 -0.94 22.29 -0.38
CA GLU A 145 -1.89 21.43 -1.07
C GLU A 145 -2.58 20.45 -0.11
N VAL A 146 -1.83 19.81 0.80
CA VAL A 146 -2.41 18.88 1.79
C VAL A 146 -3.42 19.55 2.71
N PHE A 147 -3.21 20.82 3.07
CA PHE A 147 -4.14 21.56 3.93
C PHE A 147 -5.34 22.15 3.18
N GLN A 148 -5.29 22.19 1.85
CA GLN A 148 -6.38 22.72 1.00
C GLN A 148 -7.29 21.60 0.44
N ASP A 149 -6.88 20.33 0.52
CA ASP A 149 -7.65 19.15 0.09
C ASP A 149 -8.89 18.85 0.96
#